data_AF-A0A395I2M5-F1
#
_entry.id   AF-A0A395I2M5-F1
#
_cell.length_a   1.000
_cell.length_b   1.000
_cell.length_c   1.000
_cell.angle_alpha   90.00
_cell.angle_beta   90.00
_cell.angle_gamma   90.00
#
_symmetry.space_group_name_H-M   'P 1'
#
loop_
_entity.id
_entity.type
_entity.pdbx_description
1 polymer ?
#
loop_
_entity_poly.entity_id
_entity_poly.type
_entity_poly.pdbx_seq_one_letter_code
_entity_poly.pdbx_strand_id
1 'polypeptide(L)'
;MQREYPPRLFANEPLCCGFPMSRHQTYGNKNGNVNRPYYKCKDCSDMVFDDWEGIRGGNPDCACNPPRISRGQIERGSDYTFRCARGRCDFKMNIEDWQE
;
A
#
# COMPACT_ATOMS: atom_id res chain seq x y z
N MET A 1 -5.88 -12.00 26.21
CA MET A 1 -5.16 -12.05 24.92
C MET A 1 -4.95 -10.63 24.44
N GLN A 2 -3.71 -10.13 24.47
CA GLN A 2 -3.37 -8.89 23.78
C GLN A 2 -3.45 -9.21 22.29
N ARG A 3 -4.30 -8.50 21.53
CA ARG A 3 -4.29 -8.61 20.08
C ARG A 3 -2.96 -8.03 19.61
N GLU A 4 -2.03 -8.87 19.19
CA GLU A 4 -0.87 -8.42 18.42
C GLU A 4 -1.41 -7.79 17.15
N TYR A 5 -1.40 -6.46 17.09
CA TYR A 5 -1.70 -5.77 15.86
C TYR A 5 -0.55 -6.06 14.89
N PRO A 6 -0.85 -6.44 13.62
CA PRO A 6 0.20 -6.61 12.63
C PRO A 6 1.06 -5.33 12.56
N PRO A 7 2.39 -5.48 12.36
CA PRO A 7 3.30 -4.34 12.36
C PRO A 7 2.85 -3.29 11.34
N ARG A 8 2.89 -2.03 11.75
CA ARG A 8 2.56 -0.89 10.88
C ARG A 8 3.66 -0.68 9.85
N LEU A 9 3.29 -0.28 8.65
CA LEU A 9 4.25 0.10 7.63
C LEU A 9 4.80 1.51 7.91
N PHE A 10 3.96 2.39 8.46
CA PHE A 10 4.33 3.77 8.76
C PHE A 10 4.56 3.96 10.25
N ALA A 11 5.69 4.60 10.60
CA ALA A 11 5.96 5.01 11.97
C ALA A 11 5.08 6.20 12.42
N ASN A 12 4.73 7.10 11.48
CA ASN A 12 3.89 8.28 11.68
C ASN A 12 2.85 8.37 10.57
N GLU A 13 1.79 9.17 10.72
CA GLU A 13 0.82 9.35 9.65
C GLU A 13 1.50 9.89 8.38
N PRO A 14 1.27 9.28 7.19
CA PRO A 14 1.71 9.85 5.94
C PRO A 14 0.98 11.18 5.67
N LEU A 15 1.67 12.07 4.94
CA LEU A 15 1.11 13.34 4.50
C LEU A 15 0.52 13.17 3.10
N CYS A 16 -0.64 13.78 2.86
CA CYS A 16 -1.24 13.97 1.54
C CYS A 16 -1.90 15.36 1.50
N CYS A 17 -1.80 16.05 0.36
CA CYS A 17 -2.30 17.43 0.21
C CYS A 17 -1.76 18.42 1.29
N GLY A 18 -0.59 18.15 1.87
CA GLY A 18 0.01 18.95 2.94
C GLY A 18 -0.48 18.64 4.36
N PHE A 19 -1.39 17.67 4.53
CA PHE A 19 -1.99 17.32 5.82
C PHE A 19 -1.77 15.85 6.21
N PRO A 20 -1.70 15.53 7.52
CA PRO A 20 -1.71 14.16 8.00
C PRO A 20 -2.97 13.41 7.55
N MET A 21 -2.81 12.21 7.02
CA MET A 21 -3.91 11.35 6.61
C MET A 21 -4.57 10.69 7.82
N SER A 22 -5.87 10.36 7.71
CA SER A 22 -6.61 9.67 8.77
C SER A 22 -6.50 8.15 8.62
N ARG A 23 -6.30 7.44 9.73
CA ARG A 23 -6.20 5.97 9.73
C ARG A 23 -7.58 5.33 9.83
N HIS A 24 -7.83 4.34 8.99
CA HIS A 24 -9.08 3.59 8.89
C HIS A 24 -8.80 2.09 8.75
N GLN A 25 -9.86 1.30 8.78
CA GLN A 25 -9.81 -0.14 8.53
C GLN A 25 -10.83 -0.51 7.45
N THR A 26 -10.46 -1.40 6.55
CA THR A 26 -11.36 -1.92 5.53
C THR A 26 -12.37 -2.91 6.14
N TYR A 27 -13.62 -2.84 5.70
CA TYR A 27 -14.70 -3.68 6.22
C TYR A 27 -15.16 -4.78 5.23
N GLY A 28 -14.81 -4.67 3.94
CA GLY A 28 -15.25 -5.60 2.89
C GLY A 28 -14.14 -6.54 2.41
N ASN A 29 -14.51 -7.77 2.02
CA ASN A 29 -13.59 -8.80 1.56
C ASN A 29 -13.60 -9.05 0.03
N LYS A 30 -14.27 -8.22 -0.77
CA LYS A 30 -14.46 -8.49 -2.21
C LYS A 30 -13.15 -8.71 -2.98
N ASN A 31 -12.05 -8.11 -2.50
CA ASN A 31 -10.72 -8.20 -3.11
C ASN A 31 -9.65 -8.73 -2.11
N GLY A 32 -10.04 -9.54 -1.12
CA GLY A 32 -9.10 -10.06 -0.11
C GLY A 32 -8.56 -9.00 0.86
N ASN A 33 -9.18 -7.83 0.90
CA ASN A 33 -8.67 -6.68 1.66
C ASN A 33 -9.34 -6.50 3.03
N VAL A 34 -10.14 -7.45 3.54
CA VAL A 34 -10.87 -7.26 4.80
C VAL A 34 -9.93 -7.07 5.99
N ASN A 35 -10.31 -6.21 6.94
CA ASN A 35 -9.58 -5.92 8.18
C ASN A 35 -8.19 -5.28 7.99
N ARG A 36 -7.84 -4.81 6.79
CA ARG A 36 -6.56 -4.17 6.51
C ARG A 36 -6.58 -2.69 6.92
N PRO A 37 -5.57 -2.23 7.67
CA PRO A 37 -5.45 -0.82 8.01
C PRO A 37 -4.99 0.00 6.79
N TYR A 38 -5.52 1.22 6.65
CA TYR A 38 -5.10 2.15 5.61
C TYR A 38 -5.21 3.59 6.08
N TYR A 39 -4.41 4.47 5.49
CA TYR A 39 -4.52 5.90 5.59
C TYR A 39 -5.32 6.45 4.41
N LYS A 40 -6.22 7.40 4.66
CA LYS A 40 -7.03 8.08 3.64
C LYS A 40 -6.79 9.59 3.70
N CYS A 41 -6.62 10.21 2.54
CA CYS A 41 -6.60 11.66 2.45
C CYS A 41 -8.00 12.23 2.71
N LYS A 42 -8.06 13.40 3.34
CA LYS A 42 -9.31 14.14 3.54
C LYS A 42 -9.73 14.90 2.28
N ASP A 43 -8.76 15.42 1.53
CA ASP A 43 -9.00 16.39 0.45
C ASP A 43 -8.97 15.75 -0.94
N CYS A 44 -8.44 14.53 -1.07
CA CYS A 44 -8.48 13.75 -2.31
C CYS A 44 -8.89 12.30 -2.05
N SER A 45 -9.00 11.53 -3.14
CA SER A 45 -9.39 10.12 -3.11
C SER A 45 -8.25 9.16 -2.77
N ASP A 46 -7.04 9.67 -2.51
CA ASP A 46 -5.86 8.84 -2.29
C ASP A 46 -5.94 8.07 -0.98
N MET A 47 -5.44 6.84 -1.04
CA MET A 47 -5.31 5.97 0.11
C MET A 47 -4.03 5.14 0.01
N VAL A 48 -3.47 4.79 1.16
CA VAL A 48 -2.30 3.91 1.26
C VAL A 48 -2.47 2.92 2.41
N PHE A 49 -2.13 1.66 2.19
CA PHE A 49 -2.25 0.62 3.23
C PHE A 49 -1.12 0.71 4.24
N ASP A 50 -1.46 0.53 5.52
CA ASP A 50 -0.53 0.59 6.67
C ASP A 50 -0.21 -0.82 7.18
N ASP A 51 0.14 -1.71 6.27
CA ASP A 51 0.51 -3.09 6.56
C ASP A 51 1.59 -3.58 5.58
N TRP A 52 2.08 -4.80 5.81
CA TRP A 52 3.12 -5.42 4.99
C TRP A 52 2.57 -6.34 3.88
N GLU A 53 1.26 -6.31 3.65
CA GLU A 53 0.64 -7.25 2.73
C GLU A 53 0.88 -6.86 1.27
N GLY A 54 1.43 -7.82 0.51
CA GLY A 54 1.95 -7.64 -0.84
C GLY A 54 3.41 -7.15 -0.92
N ILE A 55 4.08 -6.87 0.19
CA ILE A 55 5.50 -6.50 0.22
C ILE A 55 6.33 -7.78 0.37
N ARG A 56 7.18 -8.09 -0.61
CA ARG A 56 8.04 -9.28 -0.64
C ARG A 56 9.44 -8.92 -1.13
N GLY A 57 10.45 -9.65 -0.68
CA GLY A 57 11.79 -9.55 -1.27
C GLY A 57 11.73 -10.03 -2.71
N GLY A 58 12.26 -9.23 -3.64
CA GLY A 58 12.16 -9.48 -5.08
C GLY A 58 11.23 -8.51 -5.81
N ASN A 59 10.27 -7.86 -5.14
CA ASN A 59 9.43 -6.86 -5.82
C ASN A 59 10.30 -5.75 -6.47
N PRO A 60 9.92 -5.23 -7.66
CA PRO A 60 10.66 -4.17 -8.31
C PRO A 60 10.70 -2.89 -7.46
N ASP A 61 11.85 -2.22 -7.46
CA ASP A 61 12.04 -0.96 -6.74
C ASP A 61 11.13 0.14 -7.31
N CYS A 62 10.44 0.87 -6.42
CA CYS A 62 9.75 2.09 -6.82
C CYS A 62 10.71 3.29 -6.92
N ALA A 63 10.27 4.39 -7.53
CA ALA A 63 11.07 5.60 -7.74
C ALA A 63 11.28 6.47 -6.47
N CYS A 64 10.93 5.98 -5.28
CA CYS A 64 11.14 6.73 -4.04
C CYS A 64 12.63 6.89 -3.73
N ASN A 65 12.95 7.93 -2.95
CA ASN A 65 14.19 7.91 -2.19
C ASN A 65 14.09 6.81 -1.13
N PRO A 66 15.19 6.10 -0.83
CA PRO A 66 15.17 4.94 0.05
C PRO A 66 14.34 5.14 1.35
N PRO A 67 13.56 4.12 1.75
CA PRO A 67 13.49 2.79 1.14
C PRO A 67 12.56 2.72 -0.09
N ARG A 68 12.98 1.99 -1.12
CA ARG A 68 12.33 1.85 -2.46
C ARG A 68 11.29 0.72 -2.52
N ILE A 69 10.41 0.67 -1.53
CA ILE A 69 9.54 -0.49 -1.35
C ILE A 69 8.30 -0.39 -2.25
N SER A 70 8.08 -1.42 -3.07
CA SER A 70 6.81 -1.63 -3.76
C SER A 70 6.02 -2.78 -3.14
N ARG A 71 4.72 -2.81 -3.43
CA ARG A 71 3.80 -3.85 -3.01
C ARG A 71 3.00 -4.35 -4.20
N GLY A 72 2.88 -5.66 -4.28
CA GLY A 72 1.99 -6.31 -5.23
C GLY A 72 0.54 -6.27 -4.77
N GLN A 73 -0.38 -6.08 -5.70
CA GLN A 73 -1.81 -6.10 -5.48
C GLN A 73 -2.54 -6.62 -6.71
N ILE A 74 -3.68 -7.27 -6.47
CA ILE A 74 -4.60 -7.69 -7.53
C ILE A 74 -5.52 -6.51 -7.87
N GLU A 75 -5.46 -6.02 -9.11
CA GLU A 75 -6.42 -5.04 -9.64
C GLU A 75 -7.62 -5.74 -10.31
N ARG A 76 -8.68 -4.99 -10.61
CA ARG A 76 -9.93 -5.53 -11.18
C ARG A 76 -9.62 -6.30 -12.47
N GLY A 77 -9.88 -7.61 -12.49
CA GLY A 77 -9.63 -8.46 -13.66
C GLY A 77 -8.60 -9.56 -13.44
N SER A 78 -7.95 -9.60 -12.28
CA SER A 78 -6.85 -10.52 -11.91
C SER A 78 -5.45 -10.04 -12.29
N ASP A 79 -5.33 -8.83 -12.84
CA ASP A 79 -4.04 -8.24 -13.17
C ASP A 79 -3.26 -7.95 -11.89
N TYR A 80 -2.14 -8.63 -11.71
CA TYR A 80 -1.23 -8.38 -10.61
C TYR A 80 -0.35 -7.19 -10.96
N THR A 81 -0.35 -6.17 -10.11
CA THR A 81 0.42 -4.93 -10.31
C THR A 81 1.23 -4.59 -9.07
N PHE A 82 2.45 -4.09 -9.28
CA PHE A 82 3.28 -3.49 -8.26
C PHE A 82 3.00 -1.99 -8.19
N ARG A 83 2.78 -1.48 -6.98
CA ARG A 83 2.65 -0.05 -6.68
C ARG A 83 3.63 0.38 -5.61
N CYS A 84 3.95 1.68 -5.54
CA CYS A 84 4.69 2.22 -4.41
C CYS A 84 3.99 1.87 -3.08
N ALA A 85 4.67 1.16 -2.18
CA ALA A 85 4.07 0.74 -0.91
C ALA A 85 3.72 1.93 -0.01
N ARG A 86 4.44 3.05 -0.20
CA ARG A 86 4.28 4.28 0.59
C ARG A 86 3.34 5.31 -0.04
N GLY A 87 2.85 5.07 -1.27
CA GLY A 87 2.02 6.01 -2.01
C GLY A 87 2.70 7.37 -2.27
N ARG A 88 4.04 7.42 -2.33
CA ARG A 88 4.82 8.67 -2.47
C ARG A 88 5.23 8.99 -3.91
N CYS A 89 5.09 8.03 -4.81
CA CYS A 89 5.38 8.19 -6.23
C CYS A 89 4.39 7.37 -7.05
N ASP A 90 4.24 7.71 -8.33
CA ASP A 90 3.27 7.10 -9.23
C ASP A 90 3.73 5.75 -9.81
N PHE A 91 4.70 5.09 -9.17
CA PHE A 91 5.21 3.80 -9.60
C PHE A 91 4.07 2.79 -9.77
N LYS A 92 3.93 2.29 -10.99
CA LYS A 92 3.06 1.19 -11.40
C LYS A 92 3.82 0.29 -12.36
N MET A 93 3.79 -1.01 -12.13
CA MET A 93 4.32 -2.02 -13.05
C MET A 93 3.40 -3.23 -13.02
N ASN A 94 3.01 -3.77 -14.18
CA ASN A 94 2.26 -5.03 -14.21
C ASN A 94 3.24 -6.20 -14.06
N ILE A 95 2.78 -7.33 -13.54
CA ILE A 95 3.63 -8.52 -13.41
C ILE A 95 4.13 -9.03 -14.77
N GLU A 96 3.34 -8.87 -15.83
CA GLU A 96 3.69 -9.29 -17.20
C GLU A 96 4.86 -8.49 -17.77
N ASP A 97 4.99 -7.21 -17.36
CA ASP A 97 6.09 -6.33 -17.73
C ASP A 97 7.34 -6.58 -16.88
N TRP A 98 7.20 -7.31 -15.77
CA TRP A 98 8.29 -7.64 -14.85
C TRP A 98 8.88 -9.00 -15.23
N GLN A 99 9.80 -8.96 -16.20
CA GLN A 99 10.63 -10.11 -16.56
C GLN A 99 11.92 -10.02 -15.74
N GLU A 100 12.10 -10.92 -14.76
CA GLU A 100 13.42 -11.17 -14.16
C GLU A 100 14.36 -11.84 -15.17
#